data_AF-A0A523JLD0-F1
#
_entry.id   AF-A0A523JLD0-F1
#
_cell.length_a   1.000
_cell.length_b   1.000
_cell.length_c   1.000
_cell.angle_alpha   90.00
_cell.angle_beta   90.00
_cell.angle_gamma   90.00
#
_symmetry.space_group_name_H-M   'P 1'
#
loop_
_entity.id
_entity.type
_entity.pdbx_description
1 polymer ?
#
loop_
_entity_poly.entity_id
_entity_poly.type
_entity_poly.pdbx_seq_one_letter_code
_entity_poly.pdbx_strand_id
1 'polypeptide(L)' 'MPAKRIIPCLDVRDGVVVKGVQFRDHKVVGDIIDLSQR' A
#
# COMPACT_ATOMS: atom_id res chain seq x y z
N MET A 1 -9.93 -4.72 -28.20
CA MET A 1 -10.41 -4.58 -26.81
C MET A 1 -9.24 -4.12 -25.96
N PRO A 2 -9.39 -3.11 -25.08
CA PRO A 2 -8.30 -2.66 -24.22
C PRO A 2 -7.88 -3.76 -23.22
N ALA A 3 -6.59 -3.78 -22.86
CA ALA A 3 -6.05 -4.73 -21.89
C ALA A 3 -6.62 -4.49 -20.48
N LYS A 4 -6.70 -5.54 -19.67
CA LYS A 4 -7.06 -5.41 -18.25
C LYS A 4 -5.88 -4.83 -17.47
N ARG A 5 -6.17 -3.92 -16.54
CA ARG A 5 -5.18 -3.28 -15.67
C ARG A 5 -5.05 -4.06 -14.36
N ILE A 6 -3.84 -4.13 -13.82
CA ILE A 6 -3.55 -4.54 -12.45
C ILE A 6 -3.14 -3.27 -11.71
N ILE A 7 -3.83 -2.91 -10.62
CA ILE A 7 -3.61 -1.65 -9.88
C ILE A 7 -3.32 -2.01 -8.43
N PRO A 8 -2.11 -1.74 -7.90
CA PRO A 8 -1.79 -1.98 -6.50
C PRO A 8 -2.44 -0.92 -5.59
N CYS A 9 -2.64 -1.26 -4.31
CA CYS A 9 -3.15 -0.36 -3.29
C CYS A 9 -2.20 -0.32 -2.08
N LEU A 10 -1.80 0.88 -1.69
CA LEU A 10 -0.95 1.15 -0.53
C LEU A 10 -1.77 1.94 0.49
N ASP A 11 -2.00 1.35 1.67
CA ASP A 11 -2.65 2.05 2.77
C ASP A 11 -1.57 2.83 3.52
N VAL A 12 -1.75 4.14 3.67
CA VAL A 12 -0.72 5.03 4.22
C VAL A 12 -1.23 5.67 5.50
N ARG A 13 -0.39 5.65 6.53
CA ARG A 13 -0.64 6.33 7.81
C ARG A 13 0.65 6.95 8.30
N ASP A 14 0.60 8.21 8.72
CA ASP A 14 1.75 8.95 9.25
C ASP A 14 2.99 8.90 8.34
N GLY A 15 2.77 8.91 7.02
CA GLY A 15 3.82 8.90 6.00
C GLY A 15 4.39 7.52 5.64
N VAL A 16 3.97 6.44 6.31
CA VAL A 16 4.46 5.08 6.02
C VAL A 16 3.34 4.16 5.54
N VAL A 17 3.70 3.16 4.74
CA VAL A 17 2.73 2.13 4.31
C VAL A 17 2.48 1.18 5.46
N VAL A 18 1.21 0.93 5.74
CA VAL A 18 0.76 0.03 6.80
C VAL A 18 -0.14 -1.08 6.27
N LYS A 19 -0.18 -2.20 6.99
CA LYS A 19 -1.17 -3.27 6.79
C LYS A 19 -1.71 -3.74 8.12
N GLY A 20 -2.99 -4.07 8.16
CA GLY A 20 -3.70 -4.52 9.36
C GLY A 20 -5.02 -5.17 8.98
N VAL A 21 -5.80 -5.55 9.98
CA VAL A 21 -7.13 -6.15 9.78
C VAL A 21 -8.18 -5.18 10.30
N GLN A 22 -9.14 -4.80 9.46
CA GLN A 22 -10.24 -3.90 9.86
C GLN A 22 -9.76 -2.63 10.59
N PHE A 23 -8.69 -1.99 10.09
CA PHE A 23 -8.05 -0.82 10.68
C PHE A 23 -7.43 -1.02 12.08
N ARG A 24 -7.17 -2.28 12.47
CA ARG A 24 -6.52 -2.66 13.73
C ARG A 24 -5.16 -3.29 13.46
N ASP A 25 -4.30 -3.25 14.48
CA ASP A 25 -2.97 -3.88 14.49
C ASP A 25 -2.11 -3.51 13.28
N HIS A 26 -2.11 -2.23 12.90
CA HIS A 26 -1.33 -1.73 11.79
C HIS A 26 0.16 -2.00 11.98
N LYS A 27 0.73 -2.79 11.07
CA LYS A 27 2.16 -3.06 10.97
C LYS A 27 2.75 -2.22 9.85
N VAL A 28 3.89 -1.61 10.11
CA VAL A 28 4.66 -0.86 9.11
C VAL A 28 5.27 -1.84 8.11
N VAL A 29 5.06 -1.56 6.82
CA VAL A 29 5.61 -2.32 5.71
C VAL A 29 6.85 -1.64 5.11
N GLY A 30 6.85 -0.31 5.09
CA GLY A 30 7.98 0.47 4.57
C GLY A 30 7.58 1.88 4.15
N ASP A 31 8.53 2.56 3.50
CA ASP A 31 8.34 3.88 2.91
C ASP A 31 7.43 3.84 1.68
N ILE A 32 6.64 4.89 1.48
CA ILE A 32 5.68 4.99 0.37
C ILE A 32 6.36 5.09 -0.99
N ILE A 33 7.45 5.86 -1.10
CA ILE A 33 8.12 6.12 -2.36
C ILE A 33 8.78 4.83 -2.84
N ASP A 34 9.52 4.16 -1.96
CA ASP A 34 10.21 2.91 -2.28
C ASP A 34 9.25 1.79 -2.73
N LEU A 35 8.07 1.70 -2.12
CA LEU A 35 7.06 0.69 -2.46
C LEU A 35 6.27 1.03 -3.73
N SER A 36 6.11 2.32 -4.04
CA SER A 36 5.37 2.77 -5.24
C SER A 36 6.14 2.59 -6.56
N GLN A 37 7.46 2.46 -6.49
CA GLN A 37 8.35 2.36 -7.65
C GLN A 37 8.61 0.92 -8.12
N ARG A 38 7.97 -0.07 -7.50
CA ARG A 38 8.10 -1.50 -7.81
C ARG A 38 6.94 -2.01 -8.63
#